data_AF-A0A950DFW1-F1
#
_entry.id   AF-A0A950DFW1-F1
#
_cell.length_a   1.000
_cell.length_b   1.000
_cell.length_c   1.000
_cell.angle_alpha   90.00
_cell.angle_beta   90.00
_cell.angle_gamma   90.00
#
_symmetry.space_group_name_H-M   'P 1'
#
loop_
_entity.id
_entity.type
_entity.pdbx_description
1 polymer ?
#
loop_
_entity_poly.entity_id
_entity_poly.type
_entity_poly.pdbx_seq_one_letter_code
_entity_poly.pdbx_strand_id
1 'polypeptide(L)'
;MNGPDETPRPTTWETFVLASCARLAQFSQVHLAPKFPPGRLNLALRTQLPFLENELLVALIDSDAGGFQNEIVLTTSRLYWSQRDLADAGGRNGLKSSVAIRAYGMDYALIPQGACVVPSGEESVQIALGSGQSLPVRGGGRELAEALAGYLRTVGDAARKGVDPSLDGLDPGLVRRIALVLPKVAEVTRQIRTLNRDLNAFRRDLLAATPHVVVTPLLLAACILVFVVMVMHGVDPFLPSAQQLLSRGANDGARVVLRHEAWRLPASVFIHGGLIHLAVNMWCLFSIGPLVERLFGNVATAVLYLAAGVGGAIASMATLPGRVSVGASGAIFGLLGALLAFLLINRRSVPATVLRPLRSSALSFVVFNTLFAAAVPNIDQWAHMGGLATGFLGGLVLIRPWPVIRSRRLTLRRLTLGLALVGAVLGAGFAAVRWRERTLPPLVRFDDFMDQAAPAIDEFNAVSQALPKLDELEARSESAASSQELSRTLRKLQARAAANRDRLGRIVTPDPSLQSICQALIADQTAQIATLAAGLEYLETRTPELLTGPSGVKAGQAAMTRAGRDFQNRQRAFLETHGLVTRSPDPGR
;
A
#
# COMPACT_ATOMS: atom_id res chain seq x y z
N MET A 1 51.67 39.21 37.49
CA MET A 1 51.19 37.93 36.92
C MET A 1 50.22 37.33 37.92
N ASN A 2 48.95 37.22 37.52
CA ASN A 2 47.92 36.26 37.95
C ASN A 2 46.68 36.65 37.15
N GLY A 3 46.58 36.16 35.92
CA GLY A 3 45.35 36.19 35.13
C GLY A 3 44.54 34.91 35.34
N PRO A 4 43.55 34.63 34.48
CA PRO A 4 42.38 35.45 34.24
C PRO A 4 41.07 34.64 34.39
N ASP A 5 39.95 35.36 34.54
CA ASP A 5 38.56 34.92 34.41
C ASP A 5 38.07 33.79 35.35
N GLU A 6 37.70 34.19 36.57
CA GLU A 6 36.47 33.65 37.15
C GLU A 6 35.31 34.02 36.22
N THR A 7 35.02 33.13 35.26
CA THR A 7 33.71 33.15 34.60
C THR A 7 32.65 33.21 35.70
N PRO A 8 31.79 34.25 35.73
CA PRO A 8 30.77 34.34 36.77
C PRO A 8 29.97 33.04 36.72
N ARG A 9 29.85 32.36 37.86
CA ARG A 9 28.98 31.18 37.97
C ARG A 9 27.63 31.57 37.35
N PRO A 10 27.07 30.75 36.44
CA PRO A 10 25.78 31.04 35.84
C PRO A 10 24.79 31.34 36.97
N THR A 11 24.35 32.59 37.05
CA THR A 11 23.16 32.90 37.83
C THR A 11 22.05 32.04 37.25
N THR A 12 21.14 31.54 38.10
CA THR A 12 20.07 30.53 37.88
C THR A 12 19.13 30.75 36.67
N TRP A 13 19.42 31.72 35.81
CA TRP A 13 18.64 32.21 34.69
C TRP A 13 19.20 31.85 33.29
N GLU A 14 20.22 31.01 33.17
CA GLU A 14 20.88 30.82 31.87
C GLU A 14 20.21 29.82 30.90
N THR A 15 19.19 29.05 31.29
CA THR A 15 18.70 27.98 30.38
C THR A 15 17.18 27.92 30.19
N PHE A 16 16.69 28.71 29.24
CA PHE A 16 15.39 28.50 28.59
C PHE A 16 15.49 27.35 27.60
N VAL A 17 14.57 26.38 27.67
CA VAL A 17 14.54 25.21 26.79
C VAL A 17 13.21 25.14 26.10
N LEU A 18 13.25 25.20 24.77
CA LEU A 18 12.09 25.02 23.92
C LEU A 18 12.02 23.53 23.56
N ALA A 19 11.14 22.79 24.22
CA ALA A 19 10.87 21.40 23.89
C ALA A 19 9.39 21.19 23.55
N SER A 20 9.11 20.56 22.43
CA SER A 20 7.74 20.11 22.16
C SER A 20 7.45 18.87 23.00
N CYS A 21 6.43 18.92 23.85
CA CYS A 21 5.93 17.74 24.57
C CYS A 21 4.97 16.90 23.71
N ALA A 22 4.54 17.41 22.56
CA ALA A 22 3.74 16.66 21.60
C ALA A 22 4.61 15.69 20.78
N ARG A 23 4.10 14.50 20.46
CA ARG A 23 4.58 13.67 19.33
C ARG A 23 4.33 14.44 18.02
N LEU A 24 5.13 15.47 17.75
CA LEU A 24 5.08 16.22 16.49
C LEU A 24 5.77 15.37 15.41
N ALA A 25 5.00 14.53 14.74
CA ALA A 25 5.50 13.71 13.63
C ALA A 25 6.04 14.54 12.43
N GLN A 26 5.89 15.87 12.43
CA GLN A 26 6.33 16.75 11.33
C GLN A 26 7.12 18.00 11.74
N PHE A 27 7.30 18.28 13.03
CA PHE A 27 8.18 19.37 13.49
C PHE A 27 9.39 18.75 14.20
N SER A 28 10.38 18.35 13.42
CA SER A 28 11.63 17.75 13.89
C SER A 28 12.60 18.74 14.55
N GLN A 29 12.22 20.01 14.71
CA GLN A 29 13.07 21.02 15.34
C GLN A 29 12.58 21.33 16.76
N VAL A 30 13.02 20.49 17.70
CA VAL A 30 13.22 20.92 19.08
C VAL A 30 14.33 21.97 19.03
N HIS A 31 13.97 23.25 19.15
CA HIS A 31 14.96 24.31 19.30
C HIS A 31 15.51 24.26 20.73
N LEU A 32 16.42 23.33 20.99
CA LEU A 32 17.28 23.40 22.17
C LEU A 32 18.06 24.71 22.07
N ALA A 33 17.94 25.57 23.09
CA ALA A 33 18.86 26.68 23.24
C ALA A 33 20.30 26.12 23.16
N PRO A 34 21.25 26.82 22.51
CA PRO A 34 22.55 26.28 22.09
C PRO A 34 23.48 25.80 23.23
N LYS A 35 23.02 25.70 24.47
CA LYS A 35 23.78 25.27 25.66
C LYS A 35 23.01 24.36 26.64
N PHE A 36 21.94 23.66 26.23
CA PHE A 36 21.19 22.80 27.18
C PHE A 36 21.70 21.36 27.25
N PRO A 37 22.07 20.82 28.43
CA PRO A 37 22.48 19.42 28.59
C PRO A 37 21.30 18.46 28.31
N PRO A 38 21.41 17.52 27.34
CA PRO A 38 20.35 16.55 27.01
C PRO A 38 19.87 15.71 28.20
N GLY A 39 20.76 15.49 29.19
CA GLY A 39 20.44 14.80 30.44
C GLY A 39 19.36 15.51 31.26
N ARG A 40 19.39 16.84 31.34
CA ARG A 40 18.38 17.64 32.09
C ARG A 40 17.00 17.61 31.41
N LEU A 41 16.95 17.54 30.08
CA LEU A 41 15.68 17.45 29.33
C LEU A 41 15.02 16.08 29.49
N ASN A 42 15.80 15.01 29.29
CA ASN A 42 15.30 13.63 29.43
C ASN A 42 14.79 13.32 30.85
N LEU A 43 15.32 14.05 31.82
CA LEU A 43 15.01 13.90 33.23
C LEU A 43 13.70 14.63 33.61
N ALA A 44 13.51 15.87 33.16
CA ALA A 44 12.24 16.60 33.29
C ALA A 44 11.08 15.92 32.53
N LEU A 45 11.39 15.18 31.45
CA LEU A 45 10.41 14.36 30.75
C LEU A 45 10.13 13.01 31.44
N ARG A 46 11.00 12.58 32.36
CA ARG A 46 10.82 11.34 33.17
C ARG A 46 10.00 11.57 34.44
N THR A 47 9.79 12.82 34.89
CA THR A 47 9.07 13.15 36.13
C THR A 47 7.53 12.99 36.06
N GLN A 48 7.01 12.31 35.03
CA GLN A 48 5.57 12.01 34.85
C GLN A 48 4.65 13.25 34.92
N LEU A 49 5.13 14.42 34.48
CA LEU A 49 4.27 15.60 34.39
C LEU A 49 3.20 15.38 33.30
N PRO A 50 1.90 15.60 33.59
CA PRO A 50 0.80 15.24 32.70
C PRO A 50 0.58 16.32 31.62
N PHE A 51 1.56 16.50 30.74
CA PHE A 51 1.46 17.44 29.61
C PHE A 51 0.26 17.13 28.72
N LEU A 52 -0.43 18.16 28.24
CA LEU A 52 -1.46 18.00 27.21
C LEU A 52 -0.83 17.86 25.82
N GLU A 53 -1.52 17.17 24.90
CA GLU A 53 -1.06 16.95 23.51
C GLU A 53 -0.77 18.24 22.72
N ASN A 54 -1.25 19.40 23.20
CA ASN A 54 -1.12 20.69 22.53
C ASN A 54 -0.20 21.68 23.27
N GLU A 55 0.54 21.21 24.28
CA GLU A 55 1.44 22.03 25.09
C GLU A 55 2.88 21.99 24.58
N LEU A 56 3.49 23.18 24.53
CA LEU A 56 4.91 23.35 24.25
C LEU A 56 5.60 23.76 25.54
N LEU A 57 6.73 23.12 25.86
CA LEU A 57 7.64 23.57 26.91
C LEU A 57 8.29 24.88 26.48
N VAL A 58 8.15 25.90 27.33
CA VAL A 58 8.72 27.23 27.15
C VAL A 58 9.98 27.39 27.98
N ALA A 59 9.97 26.90 29.22
CA ALA A 59 11.10 27.00 30.12
C ALA A 59 11.10 25.90 31.19
N LEU A 60 12.30 25.53 31.64
CA LEU A 60 12.55 24.74 32.84
C LEU A 60 13.33 25.61 33.79
N ILE A 61 12.85 25.77 35.02
CA ILE A 61 13.54 26.52 36.07
C ILE A 61 14.09 25.49 37.06
N ASP A 62 15.42 25.44 37.16
CA ASP A 62 16.18 24.57 38.04
C ASP A 62 17.03 25.43 38.99
N SER A 63 17.06 25.10 40.27
CA SER A 63 17.89 25.79 41.26
C SER A 63 19.15 24.97 41.52
N ASP A 64 20.28 25.39 40.94
CA ASP A 64 21.58 24.72 41.17
C ASP A 64 22.02 24.84 42.64
N ALA A 65 21.90 23.76 43.40
CA ALA A 65 22.69 23.47 44.61
C ALA A 65 22.69 21.96 44.91
N GLY A 66 23.65 21.22 44.33
CA GLY A 66 24.12 19.94 44.89
C GLY A 66 23.18 18.72 44.86
N GLY A 67 22.03 18.78 44.19
CA GLY A 67 21.17 17.60 43.99
C GLY A 67 19.72 17.97 43.64
N PHE A 68 19.01 16.99 43.04
CA PHE A 68 17.63 17.05 42.52
C PHE A 68 16.60 17.68 43.48
N GLN A 69 16.52 19.01 43.50
CA GLN A 69 15.56 19.74 44.30
C GLN A 69 14.86 20.78 43.42
N ASN A 70 13.66 20.40 42.96
CA ASN A 70 12.56 21.26 42.49
C ASN A 70 12.58 21.64 41.00
N GLU A 71 11.72 20.98 40.21
CA GLU A 71 11.46 21.32 38.80
C GLU A 71 10.20 22.21 38.69
N ILE A 72 10.34 23.43 38.16
CA ILE A 72 9.23 24.23 37.65
C ILE A 72 9.29 24.23 36.14
N VAL A 73 8.16 23.92 35.51
CA VAL A 73 8.04 23.69 34.08
C VAL A 73 6.96 24.62 33.55
N LEU A 74 7.36 25.58 32.72
CA LEU A 74 6.46 26.53 32.07
C LEU A 74 6.14 26.03 30.68
N THR A 75 4.86 25.89 30.37
CA THR A 75 4.38 25.56 29.02
C THR A 75 3.66 26.73 28.38
N THR A 76 3.10 26.54 27.19
CA THR A 76 2.31 27.56 26.47
C THR A 76 0.91 27.82 27.01
N SER A 77 0.41 26.97 27.91
CA SER A 77 -0.91 27.14 28.54
C SER A 77 -0.94 26.86 30.04
N ARG A 78 0.07 26.17 30.56
CA ARG A 78 0.11 25.69 31.95
C ARG A 78 1.46 25.88 32.62
N LEU A 79 1.40 26.07 33.92
CA LEU A 79 2.50 25.95 34.85
C LEU A 79 2.45 24.54 35.47
N TYR A 80 3.57 23.82 35.48
CA TYR A 80 3.73 22.59 36.26
C TYR A 80 4.87 22.73 37.26
N TRP A 81 4.75 22.07 38.41
CA TRP A 81 5.83 22.01 39.39
C TRP A 81 5.75 20.75 40.23
N SER A 82 6.86 20.40 40.88
CA SER A 82 6.92 19.30 41.84
C SER A 82 7.10 19.81 43.27
N GLN A 83 6.50 19.12 44.25
CA GLN A 83 6.70 19.38 45.66
C GLN A 83 7.01 18.06 46.40
N ARG A 84 7.97 18.12 47.32
CA ARG A 84 8.24 17.02 48.26
C ARG A 84 7.30 17.16 49.45
N ASP A 85 6.52 16.11 49.75
CA ASP A 85 5.80 16.03 51.01
C ASP A 85 6.80 15.71 52.12
N LEU A 86 7.08 16.67 53.00
CA LEU A 86 7.90 16.48 54.20
C LEU A 86 7.12 15.79 55.34
N ALA A 87 5.83 15.49 55.14
CA ALA A 87 4.92 14.99 56.17
C ALA A 87 5.23 13.56 56.67
N ASP A 88 6.05 12.78 55.96
CA ASP A 88 6.41 11.40 56.36
C ASP A 88 7.80 11.26 57.01
N ALA A 89 8.45 12.38 57.37
CA ALA A 89 9.75 12.34 58.07
C ALA A 89 9.67 11.93 59.55
N GLY A 90 8.53 11.41 60.01
CA GLY A 90 8.27 10.99 61.40
C GLY A 90 8.31 9.47 61.66
N GLY A 91 8.84 8.67 60.73
CA GLY A 91 8.91 7.21 60.86
C GLY A 91 10.16 6.73 61.58
N ARG A 92 9.99 6.16 62.79
CA ARG A 92 11.01 5.43 63.54
C ARG A 92 11.67 4.33 62.68
N ASN A 93 12.97 4.13 62.88
CA ASN A 93 13.86 3.09 62.32
C ASN A 93 14.38 3.31 60.89
N GLY A 94 15.50 4.04 60.78
CA GLY A 94 16.75 3.63 60.09
C GLY A 94 16.74 3.19 58.61
N LEU A 95 15.61 3.06 57.93
CA LEU A 95 15.53 2.80 56.50
C LEU A 95 15.27 4.12 55.76
N LYS A 96 16.07 4.36 54.71
CA LYS A 96 15.94 5.52 53.81
C LYS A 96 14.48 5.67 53.36
N SER A 97 13.78 6.64 53.94
CA SER A 97 12.41 7.00 53.54
C SER A 97 12.42 7.45 52.08
N SER A 98 11.69 6.74 51.21
CA SER A 98 11.44 7.21 49.85
C SER A 98 10.59 8.47 49.93
N VAL A 99 11.19 9.63 49.64
CA VAL A 99 10.47 10.90 49.62
C VAL A 99 9.50 10.89 48.45
N ALA A 100 8.19 10.93 48.73
CA ALA A 100 7.18 11.04 47.68
C ALA A 100 7.24 12.44 47.04
N ILE A 101 7.38 12.48 45.72
CA ILE A 101 7.31 13.71 44.92
C ILE A 101 5.92 13.79 44.31
N ARG A 102 5.16 14.84 44.63
CA ARG A 102 3.86 15.12 43.99
C ARG A 102 4.06 16.15 42.88
N ALA A 103 3.47 15.88 41.72
CA ALA A 103 3.42 16.80 40.59
C ALA A 103 2.10 17.59 40.59
N TYR A 104 2.19 18.88 40.34
CA TYR A 104 1.06 19.80 40.25
C TYR A 104 1.06 20.48 38.88
N GLY A 105 -0.13 20.88 38.42
CA GLY A 105 -0.31 21.60 37.16
C GLY A 105 -1.47 22.59 37.26
N MET A 106 -1.30 23.79 36.71
CA MET A 106 -2.29 24.87 36.74
C MET A 106 -2.38 25.57 35.37
N ASP A 107 -3.60 25.80 34.89
CA ASP A 107 -3.86 26.63 33.71
C ASP A 107 -3.59 28.11 34.00
N TYR A 108 -2.90 28.80 33.09
CA TYR A 108 -2.60 30.22 33.28
C TYR A 108 -3.86 31.06 33.52
N ALA A 109 -4.99 30.72 32.89
CA ALA A 109 -6.24 31.45 33.11
C ALA A 109 -6.73 31.40 34.57
N LEU A 110 -6.34 30.35 35.32
CA LEU A 110 -6.70 30.13 36.72
C LEU A 110 -5.73 30.81 37.70
N ILE A 111 -4.59 31.34 37.24
CA ILE A 111 -3.65 32.05 38.11
C ILE A 111 -4.28 33.37 38.56
N PRO A 112 -4.51 33.59 39.85
CA PRO A 112 -5.18 34.79 40.35
C PRO A 112 -4.38 36.06 40.04
N GLN A 113 -5.10 37.17 39.85
CA GLN A 113 -4.52 38.49 39.58
C GLN A 113 -3.54 38.96 40.67
N GLY A 114 -3.72 38.47 41.91
CA GLY A 114 -2.89 38.80 43.06
C GLY A 114 -1.78 37.80 43.38
N ALA A 115 -1.32 36.96 42.44
CA ALA A 115 -0.22 36.02 42.71
C ALA A 115 0.98 36.77 43.29
N CYS A 116 1.33 36.52 44.55
CA CYS A 116 2.29 37.31 45.31
C CYS A 116 3.30 36.42 46.01
N VAL A 117 4.45 37.02 46.32
CA VAL A 117 5.55 36.35 47.00
C VAL A 117 5.29 36.34 48.49
N VAL A 118 5.31 35.15 49.09
CA VAL A 118 5.07 34.92 50.52
C VAL A 118 6.31 34.24 51.12
N PRO A 119 6.80 34.69 52.29
CA PRO A 119 7.92 34.03 52.97
C PRO A 119 7.52 32.62 53.45
N SER A 120 8.45 31.66 53.35
CA SER A 120 8.26 30.26 53.72
C SER A 120 9.51 29.74 54.46
N GLY A 121 9.65 30.05 55.75
CA GLY A 121 10.82 29.63 56.56
C GLY A 121 12.12 30.37 56.20
N GLU A 122 13.22 30.01 56.86
CA GLU A 122 14.44 30.84 56.96
C GLU A 122 15.19 31.09 55.63
N GLU A 123 15.02 30.26 54.59
CA GLU A 123 15.69 30.45 53.28
C GLU A 123 14.82 30.13 52.05
N SER A 124 13.51 29.88 52.21
CA SER A 124 12.64 29.55 51.08
C SER A 124 11.49 30.52 50.89
N VAL A 125 11.19 30.80 49.62
CA VAL A 125 10.15 31.74 49.21
C VAL A 125 9.09 30.96 48.44
N GLN A 126 7.82 31.32 48.61
CA GLN A 126 6.72 30.71 47.87
C GLN A 126 5.94 31.77 47.09
N ILE A 127 5.38 31.39 45.94
CA ILE A 127 4.43 32.23 45.21
C ILE A 127 3.04 31.66 45.49
N ALA A 128 2.17 32.46 46.11
CA ALA A 128 0.79 32.07 46.35
C ALA A 128 0.02 32.10 45.02
N LEU A 129 -0.49 30.95 44.59
CA LEU A 129 -1.29 30.80 43.36
C LEU A 129 -2.80 30.78 43.66
N GLY A 130 -3.21 31.09 44.89
CA GLY A 130 -4.61 31.06 45.33
C GLY A 130 -5.14 29.63 45.57
N SER A 131 -6.34 29.53 46.17
CA SER A 131 -7.01 28.25 46.43
C SER A 131 -6.21 27.25 47.30
N GLY A 132 -5.31 27.75 48.15
CA GLY A 132 -4.42 26.93 48.97
C GLY A 132 -3.23 26.32 48.21
N GLN A 133 -3.00 26.69 46.95
CA GLN A 133 -1.84 26.24 46.17
C GLN A 133 -0.70 27.27 46.21
N SER A 134 0.52 26.77 46.40
CA SER A 134 1.73 27.57 46.49
C SER A 134 2.83 26.95 45.64
N LEU A 135 3.52 27.79 44.85
CA LEU A 135 4.68 27.41 44.06
C LEU A 135 5.95 27.66 44.87
N PRO A 136 6.69 26.62 45.30
CA PRO A 136 7.94 26.79 46.02
C PRO A 136 9.05 27.26 45.09
N VAL A 137 9.74 28.34 45.48
CA VAL A 137 10.92 28.89 44.80
C VAL A 137 12.08 28.81 45.80
N ARG A 138 12.96 27.82 45.64
CA ARG A 138 14.12 27.58 46.51
C ARG A 138 15.42 27.97 45.80
N GLY A 139 16.40 28.50 46.53
CA GLY A 139 17.76 28.75 46.01
C GLY A 139 17.97 29.99 45.12
N GLY A 140 16.91 30.65 44.64
CA GLY A 140 17.03 31.84 43.78
C GLY A 140 16.76 33.20 44.45
N GLY A 141 16.55 33.22 45.77
CA GLY A 141 16.23 34.43 46.52
C GLY A 141 14.85 35.03 46.18
N ARG A 142 14.54 36.14 46.87
CA ARG A 142 13.25 36.86 46.74
C ARG A 142 13.04 37.47 45.34
N GLU A 143 14.13 37.86 44.68
CA GLU A 143 14.13 38.49 43.36
C GLU A 143 13.62 37.54 42.25
N LEU A 144 14.06 36.27 42.24
CA LEU A 144 13.54 35.24 41.33
C LEU A 144 12.03 35.02 41.54
N ALA A 145 11.61 34.93 42.80
CA ALA A 145 10.21 34.72 43.13
C ALA A 145 9.33 35.91 42.71
N GLU A 146 9.81 37.14 42.88
CA GLU A 146 9.08 38.36 42.47
C GLU A 146 8.98 38.46 40.95
N ALA A 147 10.05 38.14 40.23
CA ALA A 147 10.08 38.16 38.77
C ALA A 147 9.18 37.06 38.16
N LEU A 148 9.21 35.84 38.72
CA LEU A 148 8.34 34.74 38.31
C LEU A 148 6.87 35.02 38.64
N ALA A 149 6.57 35.58 39.81
CA ALA A 149 5.23 36.00 40.17
C ALA A 149 4.70 37.09 39.22
N GLY A 150 5.56 38.05 38.83
CA GLY A 150 5.25 39.04 37.79
C GLY A 150 4.89 38.40 36.47
N TYR A 151 5.72 37.48 35.98
CA TYR A 151 5.47 36.78 34.72
C TYR A 151 4.15 36.00 34.75
N LEU A 152 3.87 35.26 35.83
CA LEU A 152 2.65 34.47 35.98
C LEU A 152 1.39 35.34 36.00
N ARG A 153 1.42 36.53 36.63
CA ARG A 153 0.31 37.49 36.59
C ARG A 153 0.03 37.97 35.17
N THR A 154 1.07 38.38 34.47
CA THR A 154 1.00 38.83 33.08
C THR A 154 0.41 37.77 32.15
N VAL A 155 0.93 36.54 32.22
CA VAL A 155 0.46 35.44 31.37
C VAL A 155 -0.96 35.03 31.75
N GLY A 156 -1.32 35.05 33.03
CA GLY A 156 -2.69 34.76 33.47
C GLY A 156 -3.71 35.79 33.00
N ASP A 157 -3.37 37.09 33.05
CA ASP A 157 -4.22 38.15 32.53
C ASP A 157 -4.38 38.08 31.02
N ALA A 158 -3.30 37.78 30.31
CA ALA A 158 -3.32 37.58 28.86
C ALA A 158 -4.18 36.37 28.48
N ALA A 159 -4.04 35.25 29.20
CA ALA A 159 -4.83 34.05 29.01
C ALA A 159 -6.33 34.29 29.24
N ARG A 160 -6.71 35.04 30.30
CA ARG A 160 -8.11 35.45 30.55
C ARG A 160 -8.69 36.33 29.46
N LYS A 161 -7.88 37.26 28.93
CA LYS A 161 -8.29 38.21 27.88
C LYS A 161 -8.19 37.63 26.46
N GLY A 162 -7.58 36.45 26.29
CA GLY A 162 -7.35 35.82 24.99
C GLY A 162 -6.35 36.59 24.11
N VAL A 163 -5.43 37.35 24.70
CA VAL A 163 -4.42 38.16 24.00
C VAL A 163 -3.01 37.66 24.29
N ASP A 164 -2.03 38.11 23.52
CA ASP A 164 -0.62 37.80 23.79
C ASP A 164 -0.13 38.57 25.05
N PRO A 165 0.67 37.95 25.95
CA PRO A 165 1.13 38.60 27.17
C PRO A 165 2.06 39.78 26.90
N SER A 166 1.76 40.96 27.48
CA SER A 166 2.63 42.14 27.46
C SER A 166 3.79 41.97 28.43
N LEU A 167 5.02 42.23 27.99
CA LEU A 167 6.21 42.16 28.84
C LEU A 167 6.50 43.47 29.59
N ASP A 168 5.63 44.47 29.47
CA ASP A 168 5.83 45.78 30.06
C ASP A 168 5.71 45.70 31.59
N GLY A 169 6.73 46.16 32.32
CA GLY A 169 6.75 46.18 33.79
C GLY A 169 7.39 44.98 34.49
N LEU A 170 8.00 44.04 33.75
CA LEU A 170 8.86 42.99 34.30
C LEU A 170 10.30 43.50 34.49
N ASP A 171 11.07 42.82 35.35
CA ASP A 171 12.49 43.14 35.57
C ASP A 171 13.26 43.25 34.23
N PRO A 172 14.03 44.33 33.98
CA PRO A 172 14.69 44.56 32.69
C PRO A 172 15.64 43.43 32.24
N GLY A 173 16.33 42.78 33.18
CA GLY A 173 17.25 41.67 32.92
C GLY A 173 16.50 40.39 32.51
N LEU A 174 15.34 40.15 33.14
CA LEU A 174 14.43 39.08 32.77
C LEU A 174 13.71 39.37 31.44
N VAL A 175 13.22 40.59 31.24
CA VAL A 175 12.57 41.07 30.01
C VAL A 175 13.50 40.86 28.82
N ARG A 176 14.79 41.20 28.94
CA ARG A 176 15.74 41.04 27.84
C ARG A 176 15.93 39.58 27.40
N ARG A 177 15.88 38.64 28.35
CA ARG A 177 16.02 37.19 28.08
C ARG A 177 14.72 36.59 27.55
N ILE A 178 13.58 36.95 28.14
CA ILE A 178 12.26 36.52 27.68
C ILE A 178 11.96 37.11 26.30
N ALA A 179 12.22 38.40 26.06
CA ALA A 179 11.93 39.08 24.81
C ALA A 179 12.69 38.52 23.59
N LEU A 180 13.85 37.87 23.79
CA LEU A 180 14.58 37.20 22.71
C LEU A 180 13.89 35.92 22.23
N VAL A 181 13.17 35.23 23.11
CA VAL A 181 12.58 33.90 22.85
C VAL A 181 11.06 33.99 22.67
N LEU A 182 10.39 34.91 23.36
CA LEU A 182 8.93 35.00 23.43
C LEU A 182 8.25 35.29 22.08
N PRO A 183 8.75 36.19 21.21
CA PRO A 183 8.13 36.40 19.90
C PRO A 183 8.17 35.13 19.04
N LYS A 184 9.26 34.36 19.13
CA LYS A 184 9.39 33.09 18.40
C LYS A 184 8.49 32.01 19.01
N VAL A 185 8.38 31.93 20.33
CA VAL A 185 7.45 31.04 21.05
C VAL A 185 6.01 31.38 20.70
N ALA A 186 5.62 32.65 20.74
CA ALA A 186 4.27 33.11 20.42
C ALA A 186 3.90 32.76 18.98
N GLU A 187 4.82 32.98 18.04
CA GLU A 187 4.61 32.63 16.64
C GLU A 187 4.47 31.11 16.43
N VAL A 188 5.38 30.29 16.98
CA VAL A 188 5.28 28.82 16.89
C VAL A 188 4.00 28.31 17.55
N THR A 189 3.63 28.86 18.71
CA THR A 189 2.39 28.51 19.42
C THR A 189 1.16 28.84 18.58
N ARG A 190 1.14 30.01 17.95
CA ARG A 190 0.06 30.45 17.06
C ARG A 190 -0.07 29.52 15.84
N GLN A 191 1.05 29.12 15.25
CA GLN A 191 1.10 28.16 14.14
C GLN A 191 0.55 26.78 14.53
N ILE A 192 0.99 26.22 15.66
CA ILE A 192 0.49 24.92 16.17
C ILE A 192 -1.00 24.99 16.52
N ARG A 193 -1.44 26.03 17.22
CA ARG A 193 -2.87 26.21 17.55
C ARG A 193 -3.74 26.31 16.30
N THR A 194 -3.27 27.03 15.28
CA THR A 194 -3.97 27.15 13.99
C THR A 194 -4.02 25.80 13.27
N LEU A 195 -2.89 25.10 13.18
CA LEU A 195 -2.81 23.76 12.58
C LEU A 195 -3.77 22.77 13.29
N ASN A 196 -3.75 22.72 14.62
CA ASN A 196 -4.60 21.85 15.39
C ASN A 196 -6.09 22.19 15.23
N ARG A 197 -6.44 23.48 15.21
CA ARG A 197 -7.81 23.94 14.94
C ARG A 197 -8.28 23.47 13.57
N ASP A 198 -7.47 23.68 12.54
CA ASP A 198 -7.78 23.34 11.16
C ASP A 198 -7.88 21.82 10.95
N LEU A 199 -6.95 21.06 11.52
CA LEU A 199 -6.98 19.59 11.50
C LEU A 199 -8.20 19.04 12.22
N ASN A 200 -8.54 19.57 13.39
CA ASN A 200 -9.70 19.13 14.15
C ASN A 200 -11.01 19.50 13.44
N ALA A 201 -11.10 20.67 12.80
CA ALA A 201 -12.23 21.05 11.97
C ALA A 201 -12.38 20.09 10.78
N PHE A 202 -11.29 19.86 10.03
CA PHE A 202 -11.29 18.94 8.90
C PHE A 202 -11.65 17.51 9.33
N ARG A 203 -11.13 17.03 10.47
CA ARG A 203 -11.46 15.71 11.03
C ARG A 203 -12.94 15.61 11.39
N ARG A 204 -13.52 16.65 12.04
CA ARG A 204 -14.95 16.68 12.35
C ARG A 204 -15.79 16.60 11.08
N ASP A 205 -15.42 17.34 10.04
CA ASP A 205 -16.12 17.31 8.75
C ASP A 205 -16.04 15.93 8.08
N LEU A 206 -14.88 15.26 8.13
CA LEU A 206 -14.71 13.89 7.64
C LEU A 206 -15.59 12.89 8.38
N LEU A 207 -15.61 12.96 9.71
CA LEU A 207 -16.43 12.10 10.56
C LEU A 207 -17.93 12.35 10.34
N ALA A 208 -18.34 13.61 10.12
CA ALA A 208 -19.71 13.97 9.81
C ALA A 208 -20.13 13.52 8.40
N ALA A 209 -19.23 13.61 7.42
CA ALA A 209 -19.47 13.24 6.03
C ALA A 209 -19.74 11.73 5.88
N THR A 210 -18.87 10.91 6.48
CA THR A 210 -18.94 9.45 6.43
C THR A 210 -18.41 8.91 7.77
N PRO A 211 -19.30 8.60 8.73
CA PRO A 211 -18.90 8.22 10.09
C PRO A 211 -18.13 6.89 10.13
N HIS A 212 -18.62 5.89 9.40
CA HIS A 212 -18.10 4.53 9.38
C HIS A 212 -17.40 4.21 8.06
N VAL A 213 -16.21 3.62 8.16
CA VAL A 213 -15.37 3.16 7.05
C VAL A 213 -15.54 1.64 6.99
N VAL A 214 -16.23 1.14 5.98
CA VAL A 214 -16.63 -0.28 5.86
C VAL A 214 -15.98 -0.94 4.64
N VAL A 215 -15.85 -0.21 3.54
CA VAL A 215 -15.33 -0.74 2.27
C VAL A 215 -13.85 -1.02 2.36
N THR A 216 -13.06 -0.12 2.96
CA THR A 216 -11.61 -0.30 3.07
C THR A 216 -11.27 -1.61 3.81
N PRO A 217 -11.80 -1.88 5.03
CA PRO A 217 -11.60 -3.18 5.69
C PRO A 217 -12.05 -4.38 4.85
N LEU A 218 -13.18 -4.29 4.13
CA LEU A 218 -13.67 -5.37 3.27
C LEU A 218 -12.72 -5.64 2.09
N LEU A 219 -12.16 -4.59 1.48
CA LEU A 219 -11.19 -4.74 0.38
C LEU A 219 -9.88 -5.36 0.89
N LEU A 220 -9.39 -4.94 2.06
CA LEU A 220 -8.25 -5.58 2.72
C LEU A 220 -8.52 -7.07 2.96
N ALA A 221 -9.67 -7.40 3.56
CA ALA A 221 -10.06 -8.77 3.85
C ALA A 221 -10.17 -9.61 2.57
N ALA A 222 -10.77 -9.06 1.50
CA ALA A 222 -10.90 -9.74 0.21
C ALA A 222 -9.52 -10.07 -0.41
N CYS A 223 -8.60 -9.11 -0.45
CA CYS A 223 -7.25 -9.32 -0.98
C CYS A 223 -6.48 -10.39 -0.17
N ILE A 224 -6.56 -10.33 1.17
CA ILE A 224 -5.93 -11.30 2.05
C ILE A 224 -6.55 -12.70 1.85
N LEU A 225 -7.88 -12.79 1.80
CA LEU A 225 -8.58 -14.06 1.61
C LEU A 225 -8.22 -14.70 0.27
N VAL A 226 -8.22 -13.93 -0.82
CA VAL A 226 -7.81 -14.43 -2.15
C VAL A 226 -6.37 -14.95 -2.10
N PHE A 227 -5.46 -14.22 -1.47
CA PHE A 227 -4.07 -14.67 -1.33
C PHE A 227 -3.95 -15.97 -0.52
N VAL A 228 -4.67 -16.09 0.61
CA VAL A 228 -4.69 -17.33 1.40
C VAL A 228 -5.22 -18.49 0.57
N VAL A 229 -6.29 -18.28 -0.19
CA VAL A 229 -6.85 -19.30 -1.10
C VAL A 229 -5.85 -19.68 -2.19
N MET A 230 -5.09 -18.74 -2.75
CA MET A 230 -4.03 -19.04 -3.72
C MET A 230 -2.97 -19.97 -3.12
N VAL A 231 -2.47 -19.65 -1.92
CA VAL A 231 -1.45 -20.45 -1.22
C VAL A 231 -1.99 -21.85 -0.87
N MET A 232 -3.22 -21.96 -0.38
CA MET A 232 -3.85 -23.25 -0.09
C MET A 232 -3.96 -24.15 -1.33
N HIS A 233 -4.04 -23.58 -2.53
CA HIS A 233 -4.06 -24.33 -3.78
C HIS A 233 -2.68 -24.41 -4.46
N GLY A 234 -1.59 -24.29 -3.71
CA GLY A 234 -0.23 -24.59 -4.18
C GLY A 234 0.46 -23.46 -4.95
N VAL A 235 0.02 -22.21 -4.82
CA VAL A 235 0.77 -21.04 -5.31
C VAL A 235 1.89 -20.71 -4.31
N ASP A 236 3.12 -20.52 -4.79
CA ASP A 236 4.23 -20.15 -3.92
C ASP A 236 3.97 -18.78 -3.25
N PRO A 237 4.08 -18.68 -1.92
CA PRO A 237 3.74 -17.46 -1.20
C PRO A 237 4.77 -16.33 -1.35
N PHE A 238 5.97 -16.58 -1.89
CA PHE A 238 7.04 -15.59 -1.99
C PHE A 238 7.38 -15.26 -3.44
N LEU A 239 7.54 -16.28 -4.28
CA LEU A 239 7.99 -16.20 -5.67
C LEU A 239 7.11 -17.05 -6.58
N PRO A 240 5.81 -16.71 -6.72
CA PRO A 240 4.92 -17.44 -7.61
C PRO A 240 5.34 -17.31 -9.07
N SER A 241 5.28 -18.41 -9.82
CA SER A 241 5.53 -18.40 -11.25
C SER A 241 4.42 -17.68 -12.01
N ALA A 242 4.74 -17.17 -13.21
CA ALA A 242 3.74 -16.58 -14.11
C ALA A 242 2.57 -17.53 -14.38
N GLN A 243 2.86 -18.83 -14.56
CA GLN A 243 1.84 -19.86 -14.78
C GLN A 243 0.93 -20.05 -13.55
N GLN A 244 1.51 -20.05 -12.34
CA GLN A 244 0.72 -20.14 -11.09
C GLN A 244 -0.23 -18.93 -10.99
N LEU A 245 0.22 -17.72 -11.28
CA LEU A 245 -0.63 -16.52 -11.26
C LEU A 245 -1.70 -16.53 -12.35
N LEU A 246 -1.34 -16.92 -13.58
CA LEU A 246 -2.26 -17.03 -14.71
C LEU A 246 -3.39 -18.02 -14.43
N SER A 247 -3.08 -19.15 -13.78
CA SER A 247 -4.08 -20.16 -13.39
C SER A 247 -5.11 -19.63 -12.40
N ARG A 248 -4.80 -18.54 -11.69
CA ARG A 248 -5.69 -17.92 -10.68
C ARG A 248 -6.46 -16.71 -11.18
N GLY A 249 -6.21 -16.27 -12.42
CA GLY A 249 -6.92 -15.14 -13.02
C GLY A 249 -6.09 -13.86 -13.13
N ALA A 250 -4.76 -13.96 -13.08
CA ALA A 250 -3.91 -12.82 -13.38
C ALA A 250 -4.24 -12.20 -14.74
N ASN A 251 -4.03 -10.88 -14.86
CA ASN A 251 -4.27 -10.15 -16.09
C ASN A 251 -3.20 -10.53 -17.11
N ASP A 252 -3.67 -10.87 -18.31
CA ASP A 252 -2.83 -11.24 -19.45
C ASP A 252 -3.55 -10.83 -20.73
N GLY A 253 -2.88 -10.03 -21.54
CA GLY A 253 -3.52 -9.41 -22.69
C GLY A 253 -3.85 -10.40 -23.79
N ALA A 254 -2.98 -11.38 -24.03
CA ALA A 254 -3.22 -12.44 -25.00
C ALA A 254 -4.49 -13.22 -24.65
N ARG A 255 -4.66 -13.67 -23.41
CA ARG A 255 -5.86 -14.42 -22.97
C ARG A 255 -7.13 -13.58 -22.94
N VAL A 256 -7.05 -12.32 -22.50
CA VAL A 256 -8.21 -11.41 -22.53
C VAL A 256 -8.71 -11.21 -23.95
N VAL A 257 -7.78 -11.05 -24.90
CA VAL A 257 -8.08 -10.74 -26.30
C VAL A 257 -8.43 -11.99 -27.11
N LEU A 258 -7.55 -13.00 -27.12
CA LEU A 258 -7.66 -14.19 -27.99
C LEU A 258 -8.59 -15.26 -27.40
N ARG A 259 -8.69 -15.36 -26.07
CA ARG A 259 -9.52 -16.37 -25.38
C ARG A 259 -10.79 -15.77 -24.76
N HIS A 260 -11.04 -14.48 -24.95
CA HIS A 260 -12.18 -13.74 -24.41
C HIS A 260 -12.34 -13.80 -22.89
N GLU A 261 -11.23 -13.93 -22.15
CA GLU A 261 -11.22 -14.07 -20.69
C GLU A 261 -11.28 -12.71 -19.95
N ALA A 262 -12.26 -11.86 -20.29
CA ALA A 262 -12.39 -10.50 -19.74
C ALA A 262 -12.58 -10.44 -18.21
N TRP A 263 -13.01 -11.55 -17.60
CA TRP A 263 -13.14 -11.70 -16.15
C TRP A 263 -11.79 -11.55 -15.42
N ARG A 264 -10.65 -11.71 -16.13
CA ARG A 264 -9.31 -11.47 -15.59
C ARG A 264 -9.07 -10.03 -15.16
N LEU A 265 -9.70 -9.05 -15.83
CA LEU A 265 -9.48 -7.62 -15.57
C LEU A 265 -9.88 -7.23 -14.14
N PRO A 266 -11.09 -7.56 -13.63
CA PRO A 266 -11.41 -7.34 -12.23
C PRO A 266 -10.74 -8.34 -11.29
N ALA A 267 -10.55 -9.60 -11.69
CA ALA A 267 -9.97 -10.62 -10.82
C ALA A 267 -8.51 -10.31 -10.42
N SER A 268 -7.71 -9.83 -11.38
CA SER A 268 -6.29 -9.52 -11.18
C SER A 268 -6.03 -8.47 -10.11
N VAL A 269 -7.02 -7.61 -9.81
CA VAL A 269 -6.95 -6.57 -8.77
C VAL A 269 -6.81 -7.18 -7.37
N PHE A 270 -7.26 -8.42 -7.16
CA PHE A 270 -7.24 -9.09 -5.85
C PHE A 270 -6.13 -10.14 -5.71
N ILE A 271 -5.55 -10.58 -6.83
CA ILE A 271 -4.45 -11.55 -6.88
C ILE A 271 -3.14 -10.84 -6.56
N HIS A 272 -2.23 -11.47 -5.82
CA HIS A 272 -0.94 -10.86 -5.46
C HIS A 272 0.23 -11.80 -5.79
N GLY A 273 1.29 -11.24 -6.35
CA GLY A 273 2.51 -11.94 -6.77
C GLY A 273 3.49 -12.25 -5.63
N GLY A 274 2.97 -12.59 -4.44
CA GLY A 274 3.77 -12.92 -3.25
C GLY A 274 3.42 -12.08 -2.01
N LEU A 275 3.93 -12.49 -0.86
CA LEU A 275 3.58 -11.96 0.46
C LEU A 275 4.01 -10.50 0.64
N ILE A 276 5.23 -10.15 0.23
CA ILE A 276 5.73 -8.77 0.32
C ILE A 276 4.88 -7.85 -0.55
N HIS A 277 4.54 -8.30 -1.76
CA HIS A 277 3.69 -7.55 -2.67
C HIS A 277 2.29 -7.33 -2.07
N LEU A 278 1.69 -8.34 -1.44
CA LEU A 278 0.43 -8.17 -0.70
C LEU A 278 0.59 -7.18 0.47
N ALA A 279 1.59 -7.37 1.33
CA ALA A 279 1.78 -6.57 2.53
C ALA A 279 1.94 -5.07 2.22
N VAL A 280 2.75 -4.74 1.21
CA VAL A 280 2.93 -3.35 0.76
C VAL A 280 1.62 -2.77 0.23
N ASN A 281 0.88 -3.50 -0.62
CA ASN A 281 -0.42 -3.01 -1.11
C ASN A 281 -1.42 -2.81 0.03
N MET A 282 -1.50 -3.75 0.98
CA MET A 282 -2.42 -3.64 2.10
C MET A 282 -2.06 -2.48 3.03
N TRP A 283 -0.78 -2.23 3.27
CA TRP A 283 -0.33 -1.04 3.98
C TRP A 283 -0.72 0.24 3.22
N CYS A 284 -0.45 0.33 1.92
CA CYS A 284 -0.84 1.50 1.13
C CYS A 284 -2.37 1.72 1.15
N LEU A 285 -3.16 0.67 0.96
CA LEU A 285 -4.62 0.71 1.01
C LEU A 285 -5.12 1.11 2.39
N PHE A 286 -4.54 0.59 3.47
CA PHE A 286 -4.88 0.96 4.84
C PHE A 286 -4.54 2.43 5.14
N SER A 287 -3.45 2.96 4.58
CA SER A 287 -3.02 4.35 4.79
C SER A 287 -3.93 5.36 4.09
N ILE A 288 -4.34 5.08 2.84
CA ILE A 288 -5.09 6.04 2.01
C ILE A 288 -6.59 5.77 1.95
N GLY A 289 -6.98 4.50 1.99
CA GLY A 289 -8.35 4.03 1.81
C GLY A 289 -9.35 4.69 2.77
N PRO A 290 -9.10 4.73 4.09
CA PRO A 290 -10.04 5.31 5.04
C PRO A 290 -10.27 6.80 4.81
N LEU A 291 -9.24 7.54 4.41
CA LEU A 291 -9.36 8.96 4.08
C LEU A 291 -10.23 9.15 2.84
N VAL A 292 -9.96 8.41 1.76
CA VAL A 292 -10.74 8.48 0.52
C VAL A 292 -12.18 8.04 0.75
N GLU A 293 -12.40 6.98 1.53
CA GLU A 293 -13.72 6.54 1.94
C GLU A 293 -14.48 7.58 2.76
N ARG A 294 -13.81 8.31 3.64
CA ARG A 294 -14.46 9.39 4.36
C ARG A 294 -14.88 10.54 3.44
N LEU A 295 -14.02 10.90 2.49
CA LEU A 295 -14.24 11.98 1.53
C LEU A 295 -15.34 11.66 0.50
N PHE A 296 -15.32 10.47 -0.10
CA PHE A 296 -16.22 10.09 -1.20
C PHE A 296 -17.43 9.30 -0.74
N GLY A 297 -17.30 8.58 0.38
CA GLY A 297 -18.24 7.63 0.97
C GLY A 297 -18.09 6.21 0.44
N ASN A 298 -18.57 5.25 1.23
CA ASN A 298 -18.44 3.81 1.06
C ASN A 298 -18.70 3.36 -0.39
N VAL A 299 -19.92 3.59 -0.92
CA VAL A 299 -20.28 3.14 -2.29
C VAL A 299 -19.39 3.77 -3.36
N ALA A 300 -19.13 5.08 -3.27
CA ALA A 300 -18.30 5.76 -4.26
C ALA A 300 -16.85 5.25 -4.22
N THR A 301 -16.32 4.95 -3.04
CA THR A 301 -14.98 4.37 -2.88
C THR A 301 -14.89 2.96 -3.42
N ALA A 302 -15.92 2.12 -3.24
CA ALA A 302 -15.98 0.79 -3.86
C ALA A 302 -15.97 0.90 -5.40
N VAL A 303 -16.78 1.80 -5.95
CA VAL A 303 -16.83 2.06 -7.40
C VAL A 303 -15.48 2.59 -7.91
N LEU A 304 -14.87 3.57 -7.21
CA LEU A 304 -13.58 4.13 -7.59
C LEU A 304 -12.48 3.06 -7.56
N TYR A 305 -12.42 2.23 -6.51
CA TYR A 305 -11.42 1.17 -6.39
C TYR A 305 -11.54 0.17 -7.54
N LEU A 306 -12.75 -0.35 -7.79
CA LEU A 306 -12.98 -1.34 -8.85
C LEU A 306 -12.78 -0.74 -10.24
N ALA A 307 -13.35 0.44 -10.51
CA ALA A 307 -13.22 1.11 -11.80
C ALA A 307 -11.75 1.44 -12.11
N ALA A 308 -11.00 1.96 -11.14
CA ALA A 308 -9.59 2.25 -11.34
C ALA A 308 -8.72 1.00 -11.43
N GLY A 309 -9.01 -0.04 -10.66
CA GLY A 309 -8.32 -1.34 -10.80
C GLY A 309 -8.50 -1.93 -12.20
N VAL A 310 -9.74 -1.95 -12.70
CA VAL A 310 -10.05 -2.41 -14.07
C VAL A 310 -9.46 -1.46 -15.12
N GLY A 311 -9.53 -0.15 -14.93
CA GLY A 311 -8.91 0.83 -15.83
C GLY A 311 -7.38 0.66 -15.92
N GLY A 312 -6.73 0.35 -14.81
CA GLY A 312 -5.32 -0.03 -14.77
C GLY A 312 -5.05 -1.34 -15.51
N ALA A 313 -5.85 -2.38 -15.24
CA ALA A 313 -5.72 -3.67 -15.93
C ALA A 313 -5.92 -3.54 -17.46
N ILE A 314 -6.86 -2.69 -17.90
CA ILE A 314 -7.06 -2.36 -19.32
C ILE A 314 -5.84 -1.66 -19.88
N ALA A 315 -5.29 -0.65 -19.20
CA ALA A 315 -4.11 0.08 -19.67
C ALA A 315 -2.89 -0.85 -19.79
N SER A 316 -2.68 -1.73 -18.81
CA SER A 316 -1.63 -2.77 -18.82
C SER A 316 -1.79 -3.73 -20.00
N MET A 317 -2.96 -4.35 -20.14
CA MET A 317 -3.26 -5.27 -21.25
C MET A 317 -3.11 -4.59 -22.62
N ALA A 318 -3.53 -3.33 -22.69
CA ALA A 318 -3.44 -2.52 -23.90
C ALA A 318 -2.00 -2.09 -24.23
N THR A 319 -1.01 -2.19 -23.35
CA THR A 319 0.39 -1.79 -23.64
C THR A 319 1.36 -2.96 -23.63
N LEU A 320 1.14 -3.95 -22.77
CA LEU A 320 2.03 -5.09 -22.49
C LEU A 320 1.28 -6.42 -22.63
N PRO A 321 0.82 -6.82 -23.83
CA PRO A 321 -0.10 -7.94 -24.01
C PRO A 321 0.48 -9.33 -23.65
N GLY A 322 1.79 -9.47 -23.54
CA GLY A 322 2.47 -10.72 -23.15
C GLY A 322 3.07 -10.71 -21.74
N ARG A 323 2.66 -9.75 -20.87
CA ARG A 323 3.12 -9.70 -19.48
C ARG A 323 1.97 -9.98 -18.53
N VAL A 324 2.26 -10.80 -17.53
CA VAL A 324 1.34 -11.11 -16.43
C VAL A 324 1.31 -9.94 -15.45
N SER A 325 0.13 -9.43 -15.13
CA SER A 325 -0.07 -8.33 -14.18
C SER A 325 -1.08 -8.71 -13.09
N VAL A 326 -0.75 -8.37 -11.85
CA VAL A 326 -1.53 -8.69 -10.64
C VAL A 326 -1.39 -7.58 -9.61
N GLY A 327 -2.37 -7.48 -8.71
CA GLY A 327 -2.28 -6.69 -7.49
C GLY A 327 -3.22 -5.49 -7.44
N ALA A 328 -3.48 -5.04 -6.22
CA ALA A 328 -4.35 -3.90 -5.93
C ALA A 328 -3.75 -2.54 -6.33
N SER A 329 -2.47 -2.49 -6.70
CA SER A 329 -1.71 -1.24 -6.84
C SER A 329 -2.31 -0.26 -7.84
N GLY A 330 -2.84 -0.72 -8.99
CA GLY A 330 -3.57 0.13 -9.93
C GLY A 330 -4.82 0.80 -9.30
N ALA A 331 -5.59 0.03 -8.51
CA ALA A 331 -6.74 0.56 -7.78
C ALA A 331 -6.33 1.56 -6.69
N ILE A 332 -5.23 1.30 -5.98
CA ILE A 332 -4.68 2.20 -4.95
C ILE A 332 -4.20 3.53 -5.57
N PHE A 333 -3.50 3.46 -6.71
CA PHE A 333 -3.16 4.65 -7.51
C PHE A 333 -4.41 5.39 -7.96
N GLY A 334 -5.49 4.66 -8.28
CA GLY A 334 -6.80 5.26 -8.53
C GLY A 334 -7.38 6.03 -7.33
N LEU A 335 -7.32 5.45 -6.13
CA LEU A 335 -7.74 6.16 -4.91
C LEU A 335 -6.90 7.42 -4.65
N LEU A 336 -5.60 7.37 -4.93
CA LEU A 336 -4.72 8.54 -4.90
C LEU A 336 -5.10 9.58 -5.97
N GLY A 337 -5.43 9.14 -7.19
CA GLY A 337 -5.95 9.99 -8.25
C GLY A 337 -7.24 10.70 -7.84
N ALA A 338 -8.17 9.96 -7.22
CA ALA A 338 -9.40 10.53 -6.68
C ALA A 338 -9.12 11.54 -5.57
N LEU A 339 -8.16 11.27 -4.67
CA LEU A 339 -7.72 12.24 -3.67
C LEU A 339 -7.15 13.51 -4.31
N LEU A 340 -6.29 13.38 -5.33
CA LEU A 340 -5.75 14.53 -6.04
C LEU A 340 -6.84 15.36 -6.72
N ALA A 341 -7.85 14.71 -7.32
CA ALA A 341 -9.02 15.38 -7.87
C ALA A 341 -9.81 16.14 -6.77
N PHE A 342 -10.00 15.52 -5.60
CA PHE A 342 -10.64 16.16 -4.46
C PHE A 342 -9.89 17.42 -4.00
N LEU A 343 -8.56 17.32 -3.84
CA LEU A 343 -7.72 18.42 -3.40
C LEU A 343 -7.63 19.56 -4.42
N LEU A 344 -7.73 19.24 -5.72
CA LEU A 344 -7.76 20.23 -6.79
C LEU A 344 -9.05 21.06 -6.73
N ILE A 345 -10.21 20.41 -6.62
CA ILE A 345 -11.51 21.07 -6.64
C ILE A 345 -11.81 21.80 -5.33
N ASN A 346 -11.53 21.18 -4.18
CA ASN A 346 -11.85 21.75 -2.86
C ASN A 346 -10.72 22.61 -2.28
N ARG A 347 -9.81 23.12 -3.13
CA ARG A 347 -8.64 23.92 -2.71
C ARG A 347 -8.96 25.19 -1.93
N ARG A 348 -10.19 25.69 -2.03
CA ARG A 348 -10.68 26.87 -1.29
C ARG A 348 -11.44 26.51 -0.01
N SER A 349 -11.98 25.29 0.08
CA SER A 349 -12.80 24.84 1.21
C SER A 349 -12.01 24.07 2.27
N VAL A 350 -10.86 23.50 1.90
CA VAL A 350 -9.94 22.81 2.82
C VAL A 350 -8.88 23.80 3.31
N PRO A 351 -8.65 23.94 4.63
CA PRO A 351 -7.61 24.83 5.15
C PRO A 351 -6.23 24.55 4.53
N ALA A 352 -5.50 25.61 4.19
CA ALA A 352 -4.20 25.48 3.50
C ALA A 352 -3.16 24.69 4.31
N THR A 353 -3.26 24.76 5.64
CA THR A 353 -2.47 24.01 6.64
C THR A 353 -2.64 22.49 6.51
N VAL A 354 -3.82 22.02 6.07
CA VAL A 354 -4.12 20.61 5.83
C VAL A 354 -3.89 20.23 4.37
N LEU A 355 -4.31 21.09 3.45
CA LEU A 355 -4.27 20.83 2.02
C LEU A 355 -2.83 20.69 1.49
N ARG A 356 -1.91 21.58 1.90
CA ARG A 356 -0.54 21.58 1.37
C ARG A 356 0.21 20.30 1.72
N PRO A 357 0.27 19.84 3.00
CA PRO A 357 0.96 18.61 3.34
C PRO A 357 0.33 17.37 2.69
N LEU A 358 -1.01 17.29 2.67
CA LEU A 358 -1.71 16.15 2.09
C LEU A 358 -1.49 16.05 0.58
N ARG A 359 -1.58 17.18 -0.14
CA ARG A 359 -1.27 17.25 -1.57
C ARG A 359 0.20 16.91 -1.84
N SER A 360 1.13 17.46 -1.05
CA SER A 360 2.56 17.19 -1.21
C SER A 360 2.84 15.71 -1.00
N SER A 361 2.33 15.11 0.06
CA SER A 361 2.51 13.68 0.34
C SER A 361 1.92 12.79 -0.76
N ALA A 362 0.71 13.09 -1.24
CA ALA A 362 0.10 12.35 -2.33
C ALA A 362 0.90 12.44 -3.64
N LEU A 363 1.36 13.65 -4.01
CA LEU A 363 2.20 13.85 -5.20
C LEU A 363 3.57 13.18 -5.04
N SER A 364 4.23 13.34 -3.89
CA SER A 364 5.50 12.68 -3.60
C SER A 364 5.38 11.16 -3.67
N PHE A 365 4.29 10.59 -3.15
CA PHE A 365 4.04 9.15 -3.24
C PHE A 365 3.87 8.69 -4.69
N VAL A 366 3.08 9.41 -5.49
CA VAL A 366 2.88 9.08 -6.93
C VAL A 366 4.19 9.18 -7.68
N VAL A 367 4.95 10.26 -7.52
CA VAL A 367 6.24 10.46 -8.19
C VAL A 367 7.23 9.38 -7.77
N PHE A 368 7.41 9.17 -6.46
CA PHE A 368 8.33 8.18 -5.93
C PHE A 368 8.00 6.77 -6.45
N ASN A 369 6.74 6.34 -6.35
CA ASN A 369 6.37 5.00 -6.81
C ASN A 369 6.46 4.85 -8.33
N THR A 370 6.19 5.92 -9.10
CA THR A 370 6.34 5.88 -10.56
C THR A 370 7.81 5.71 -10.95
N LEU A 371 8.71 6.45 -10.30
CA LEU A 371 10.15 6.34 -10.50
C LEU A 371 10.68 4.98 -10.03
N PHE A 372 10.21 4.50 -8.87
CA PHE A 372 10.55 3.17 -8.36
C PHE A 372 10.10 2.06 -9.30
N ALA A 373 8.86 2.15 -9.82
CA ALA A 373 8.32 1.22 -10.81
C ALA A 373 9.08 1.27 -12.15
N ALA A 374 9.71 2.41 -12.47
CA ALA A 374 10.60 2.52 -13.63
C ALA A 374 11.95 1.85 -13.42
N ALA A 375 12.45 1.90 -12.18
CA ALA A 375 13.76 1.37 -11.82
C ALA A 375 13.74 -0.14 -11.54
N VAL A 376 12.61 -0.68 -11.06
CA VAL A 376 12.48 -2.08 -10.65
C VAL A 376 11.77 -2.91 -11.73
N PRO A 377 12.43 -3.93 -12.30
CA PRO A 377 11.79 -4.84 -13.26
C PRO A 377 10.55 -5.52 -12.66
N ASN A 378 9.61 -5.89 -13.52
CA ASN A 378 8.35 -6.58 -13.17
C ASN A 378 7.32 -5.74 -12.38
N ILE A 379 7.49 -4.43 -12.27
CA ILE A 379 6.43 -3.53 -11.81
C ILE A 379 5.66 -2.96 -12.99
N ASP A 380 4.34 -3.09 -12.95
CA ASP A 380 3.46 -2.65 -14.03
C ASP A 380 3.10 -1.16 -13.91
N GLN A 381 3.90 -0.34 -14.59
CA GLN A 381 3.71 1.11 -14.63
C GLN A 381 2.41 1.53 -15.33
N TRP A 382 1.98 0.78 -16.35
CA TRP A 382 0.78 1.12 -17.11
C TRP A 382 -0.48 0.84 -16.31
N ALA A 383 -0.47 -0.20 -15.47
CA ALA A 383 -1.52 -0.41 -14.48
C ALA A 383 -1.63 0.76 -13.49
N HIS A 384 -0.49 1.28 -12.99
CA HIS A 384 -0.49 2.43 -12.08
C HIS A 384 -1.03 3.69 -12.75
N MET A 385 -0.55 4.01 -13.96
CA MET A 385 -0.96 5.22 -14.68
C MET A 385 -2.41 5.16 -15.15
N GLY A 386 -2.85 4.01 -15.66
CA GLY A 386 -4.25 3.79 -16.05
C GLY A 386 -5.19 3.88 -14.85
N GLY A 387 -4.79 3.30 -13.71
CA GLY A 387 -5.52 3.42 -12.45
C GLY A 387 -5.59 4.85 -11.94
N LEU A 388 -4.46 5.56 -11.89
CA LEU A 388 -4.37 6.97 -11.49
C LEU A 388 -5.28 7.87 -12.33
N ALA A 389 -5.23 7.74 -13.65
CA ALA A 389 -6.05 8.52 -14.58
C ALA A 389 -7.54 8.20 -14.40
N THR A 390 -7.90 6.92 -14.33
CA THR A 390 -9.29 6.49 -14.12
C THR A 390 -9.84 6.99 -12.78
N GLY A 391 -9.04 6.89 -11.72
CA GLY A 391 -9.40 7.36 -10.39
C GLY A 391 -9.48 8.89 -10.29
N PHE A 392 -8.62 9.63 -10.99
CA PHE A 392 -8.70 11.09 -11.06
C PHE A 392 -9.98 11.55 -11.75
N LEU A 393 -10.28 10.99 -12.94
CA LEU A 393 -11.52 11.29 -13.68
C LEU A 393 -12.76 10.86 -12.91
N GLY A 394 -12.74 9.65 -12.35
CA GLY A 394 -13.82 9.15 -11.50
C GLY A 394 -14.00 10.01 -10.24
N GLY A 395 -12.91 10.50 -9.66
CA GLY A 395 -12.90 11.42 -8.54
C GLY A 395 -13.58 12.74 -8.87
N LEU A 396 -13.28 13.35 -10.04
CA LEU A 396 -13.97 14.56 -10.51
C LEU A 396 -15.47 14.35 -10.67
N VAL A 397 -15.88 13.18 -11.17
CA VAL A 397 -17.28 12.83 -11.42
C VAL A 397 -18.03 12.53 -10.12
N LEU A 398 -17.39 11.84 -9.17
CA LEU A 398 -18.00 11.36 -7.93
C LEU A 398 -17.79 12.28 -6.74
N ILE A 399 -17.14 13.43 -6.89
CA ILE A 399 -16.83 14.36 -5.79
C ILE A 399 -18.08 14.80 -5.00
N ARG A 400 -17.90 15.08 -3.70
CA ARG A 400 -18.91 15.75 -2.87
C ARG A 400 -18.63 17.26 -2.82
N PRO A 401 -19.67 18.10 -2.78
CA PRO A 401 -19.50 19.45 -2.24
C PRO A 401 -18.87 19.37 -0.85
N TRP A 402 -17.90 20.24 -0.57
CA TRP A 402 -17.27 20.34 0.74
C TRP A 402 -17.48 21.73 1.34
N PRO A 403 -18.00 21.85 2.58
CA PRO A 403 -18.36 20.77 3.52
C PRO A 403 -19.57 19.93 3.06
N VAL A 404 -19.68 18.68 3.55
CA VAL A 404 -20.62 17.70 3.00
C VAL A 404 -22.07 18.02 3.34
N ILE A 405 -22.89 18.20 2.29
CA ILE A 405 -24.34 18.38 2.39
C ILE A 405 -25.03 17.04 2.09
N ARG A 406 -25.82 16.52 3.04
CA ARG A 406 -26.60 15.29 2.85
C ARG A 406 -27.89 15.61 2.09
N SER A 407 -28.05 15.07 0.89
CA SER A 407 -29.27 15.22 0.08
C SER A 407 -29.55 13.96 -0.73
N ARG A 408 -30.79 13.47 -0.69
CA ARG A 408 -31.22 12.30 -1.47
C ARG A 408 -30.99 12.47 -2.97
N ARG A 409 -31.21 13.68 -3.50
CA ARG A 409 -31.00 14.03 -4.91
C ARG A 409 -29.52 13.93 -5.30
N LEU A 410 -28.62 14.41 -4.42
CA LEU A 410 -27.18 14.30 -4.65
C LEU A 410 -26.70 12.84 -4.58
N THR A 411 -27.27 12.04 -3.68
CA THR A 411 -26.97 10.61 -3.61
C THR A 411 -27.38 9.87 -4.88
N LEU A 412 -28.61 10.07 -5.36
CA LEU A 412 -29.10 9.46 -6.60
C LEU A 412 -28.26 9.88 -7.81
N ARG A 413 -27.95 11.17 -7.95
CA ARG A 413 -27.07 11.67 -9.02
C ARG A 413 -25.70 11.00 -8.99
N ARG A 414 -25.16 10.71 -7.81
CA ARG A 414 -23.83 10.08 -7.68
C ARG A 414 -23.87 8.59 -7.99
N LEU A 415 -24.98 7.91 -7.68
CA LEU A 415 -25.20 6.53 -8.15
C LEU A 415 -25.28 6.49 -9.68
N THR A 416 -26.04 7.39 -10.31
CA THR A 416 -26.12 7.43 -11.79
C THR A 416 -24.77 7.76 -12.42
N LEU A 417 -24.01 8.69 -11.84
CA LEU A 417 -22.66 9.02 -12.31
C LEU A 417 -21.67 7.87 -12.07
N GLY A 418 -21.82 7.12 -10.99
CA GLY A 418 -21.03 5.91 -10.73
C GLY A 418 -21.32 4.82 -11.76
N LEU A 419 -22.58 4.59 -12.09
CA LEU A 419 -22.98 3.66 -13.16
C LEU A 419 -22.45 4.11 -14.52
N ALA A 420 -22.50 5.42 -14.81
CA ALA A 420 -21.93 5.97 -16.04
C ALA A 420 -20.40 5.76 -16.12
N LEU A 421 -19.68 5.94 -15.00
CA LEU A 421 -18.25 5.66 -14.92
C LEU A 421 -17.95 4.17 -15.19
N VAL A 422 -18.72 3.26 -14.57
CA VAL A 422 -18.59 1.81 -14.83
C VAL A 422 -18.83 1.51 -16.32
N GLY A 423 -19.91 2.06 -16.91
CA GLY A 423 -20.20 1.91 -18.33
C GLY A 423 -19.07 2.44 -19.23
N ALA A 424 -18.47 3.59 -18.88
CA ALA A 424 -17.35 4.17 -19.62
C ALA A 424 -16.09 3.27 -19.55
N VAL A 425 -15.77 2.71 -18.38
CA VAL A 425 -14.64 1.78 -18.22
C VAL A 425 -14.87 0.50 -19.02
N LEU A 426 -16.08 -0.06 -18.99
CA LEU A 426 -16.44 -1.23 -19.79
C LEU A 426 -16.34 -0.94 -21.30
N GLY A 427 -16.84 0.21 -21.74
CA GLY A 427 -16.73 0.66 -23.13
C GLY A 427 -15.27 0.83 -23.57
N ALA A 428 -14.44 1.43 -22.72
CA ALA A 428 -12.99 1.55 -22.98
C ALA A 428 -12.32 0.18 -23.05
N GLY A 429 -12.68 -0.77 -22.17
CA GLY A 429 -12.18 -2.14 -22.21
C GLY A 429 -12.55 -2.85 -23.51
N PHE A 430 -13.80 -2.75 -23.96
CA PHE A 430 -14.23 -3.31 -25.23
C PHE A 430 -13.47 -2.70 -26.42
N ALA A 431 -13.31 -1.38 -26.45
CA ALA A 431 -12.54 -0.69 -27.48
C ALA A 431 -11.07 -1.12 -27.49
N ALA A 432 -10.45 -1.25 -26.31
CA ALA A 432 -9.07 -1.70 -26.16
C ALA A 432 -8.88 -3.14 -26.66
N VAL A 433 -9.79 -4.05 -26.32
CA VAL A 433 -9.78 -5.44 -26.82
C VAL A 433 -9.87 -5.45 -28.34
N ARG A 434 -10.85 -4.77 -28.94
CA ARG A 434 -11.02 -4.70 -30.41
C ARG A 434 -9.81 -4.10 -31.12
N TRP A 435 -9.18 -3.09 -30.53
CA TRP A 435 -7.96 -2.50 -31.08
C TRP A 435 -6.78 -3.47 -30.98
N ARG A 436 -6.66 -4.20 -29.87
CA ARG A 436 -5.60 -5.19 -29.67
C ARG A 436 -5.75 -6.46 -30.50
N GLU A 437 -6.97 -6.94 -30.76
CA GLU A 437 -7.21 -8.05 -31.70
C GLU A 437 -6.53 -7.79 -33.05
N ARG A 438 -6.63 -6.55 -33.55
CA ARG A 438 -6.05 -6.12 -34.83
C ARG A 438 -4.54 -5.90 -34.81
N THR A 439 -3.99 -5.54 -33.65
CA THR A 439 -2.59 -5.08 -33.53
C THR A 439 -1.69 -6.03 -32.73
N LEU A 440 -2.22 -7.18 -32.27
CA LEU A 440 -1.45 -8.15 -31.50
C LEU A 440 -0.24 -8.65 -32.31
N PRO A 441 0.97 -8.66 -31.73
CA PRO A 441 2.15 -9.17 -32.43
C PRO A 441 1.99 -10.65 -32.81
N PRO A 442 2.48 -11.08 -33.99
CA PRO A 442 2.43 -12.48 -34.42
C PRO A 442 3.07 -13.44 -33.41
N LEU A 443 4.19 -13.04 -32.78
CA LEU A 443 4.86 -13.83 -31.76
C LEU A 443 3.92 -14.15 -30.58
N VAL A 444 3.17 -13.15 -30.09
CA VAL A 444 2.25 -13.33 -28.96
C VAL A 444 1.10 -14.28 -29.33
N ARG A 445 0.60 -14.21 -30.57
CA ARG A 445 -0.42 -15.16 -31.07
C ARG A 445 0.13 -16.58 -31.16
N PHE A 446 1.37 -16.72 -31.62
CA PHE A 446 2.05 -18.01 -31.71
C PHE A 446 2.32 -18.61 -30.34
N ASP A 447 2.83 -17.83 -29.40
CA ASP A 447 3.06 -18.26 -28.02
C ASP A 447 1.76 -18.70 -27.35
N ASP A 448 0.67 -17.93 -27.50
CA ASP A 448 -0.64 -18.33 -26.97
C ASP A 448 -1.16 -19.63 -27.60
N PHE A 449 -0.97 -19.82 -28.91
CA PHE A 449 -1.31 -21.06 -29.60
C PHE A 449 -0.49 -22.25 -29.07
N MET A 450 0.82 -22.08 -28.93
CA MET A 450 1.70 -23.13 -28.42
C MET A 450 1.39 -23.45 -26.95
N ASP A 451 1.05 -22.46 -26.13
CA ASP A 451 0.57 -22.65 -24.75
C ASP A 451 -0.69 -23.53 -24.70
N GLN A 452 -1.60 -23.41 -25.68
CA GLN A 452 -2.79 -24.24 -25.79
C GLN A 452 -2.47 -25.66 -26.32
N ALA A 453 -1.57 -25.76 -27.30
CA ALA A 453 -1.26 -26.99 -28.03
C ALA A 453 -0.24 -27.89 -27.32
N ALA A 454 0.71 -27.35 -26.57
CA ALA A 454 1.83 -28.09 -25.99
C ALA A 454 1.40 -29.33 -25.19
N PRO A 455 0.39 -29.27 -24.30
CA PRO A 455 -0.03 -30.46 -23.57
C PRO A 455 -0.65 -31.55 -24.48
N ALA A 456 -1.21 -31.17 -25.63
CA ALA A 456 -1.73 -32.12 -26.60
C ALA A 456 -0.62 -32.75 -27.43
N ILE A 457 0.43 -31.97 -27.74
CA ILE A 457 1.65 -32.48 -28.39
C ILE A 457 2.35 -33.49 -27.46
N ASP A 458 2.46 -33.18 -26.16
CA ASP A 458 3.06 -34.09 -25.16
C ASP A 458 2.27 -35.40 -25.05
N GLU A 459 0.94 -35.32 -24.99
CA GLU A 459 0.08 -36.52 -24.94
C GLU A 459 0.17 -37.34 -26.23
N PHE A 460 0.22 -36.70 -27.39
CA PHE A 460 0.44 -37.38 -28.68
C PHE A 460 1.77 -38.14 -28.69
N ASN A 461 2.84 -37.50 -28.21
CA ASN A 461 4.18 -38.10 -28.12
C ASN A 461 4.18 -39.28 -27.14
N ALA A 462 3.53 -39.16 -25.99
CA ALA A 462 3.39 -40.24 -25.01
C ALA A 462 2.65 -41.45 -25.60
N VAL A 463 1.56 -41.23 -26.37
CA VAL A 463 0.85 -42.31 -27.05
C VAL A 463 1.71 -42.93 -28.16
N SER A 464 2.43 -42.13 -28.94
CA SER A 464 3.32 -42.61 -30.00
C SER A 464 4.46 -43.47 -29.46
N GLN A 465 5.05 -43.10 -28.33
CA GLN A 465 6.10 -43.88 -27.67
C GLN A 465 5.58 -45.21 -27.09
N ALA A 466 4.31 -45.25 -26.68
CA ALA A 466 3.66 -46.44 -26.16
C ALA A 466 3.09 -47.35 -27.27
N LEU A 467 3.14 -46.91 -28.53
CA LEU A 467 2.62 -47.69 -29.66
C LEU A 467 3.55 -48.89 -29.93
N PRO A 468 3.04 -50.13 -29.91
CA PRO A 468 3.85 -51.31 -30.19
C PRO A 468 4.37 -51.31 -31.63
N LYS A 469 5.56 -51.87 -31.85
CA LYS A 469 6.11 -52.07 -33.20
C LYS A 469 5.35 -53.18 -33.92
N LEU A 470 5.42 -53.19 -35.27
CA LEU A 470 4.78 -54.22 -36.09
C LEU A 470 5.21 -55.64 -35.67
N ASP A 471 6.52 -55.86 -35.51
CA ASP A 471 7.07 -57.16 -35.10
C ASP A 471 6.57 -57.60 -33.72
N GLU A 472 6.35 -56.65 -32.81
CA GLU A 472 5.79 -56.92 -31.48
C GLU A 472 4.30 -57.25 -31.53
N LEU A 473 3.54 -56.59 -32.44
CA LEU A 473 2.14 -56.90 -32.68
C LEU A 473 1.98 -58.32 -33.22
N GLU A 474 2.80 -58.70 -34.20
CA GLU A 474 2.82 -60.05 -34.78
C GLU A 474 3.16 -61.10 -33.71
N ALA A 475 4.30 -60.94 -33.02
CA ALA A 475 4.77 -61.90 -32.01
C ALA A 475 3.79 -62.05 -30.83
N ARG A 476 3.21 -60.94 -30.33
CA ARG A 476 2.26 -60.99 -29.20
C ARG A 476 0.87 -61.44 -29.59
N SER A 477 0.57 -61.46 -30.89
CA SER A 477 -0.69 -62.01 -31.38
C SER A 477 -0.73 -63.53 -31.21
N GLU A 478 0.40 -64.24 -31.25
CA GLU A 478 0.44 -65.71 -31.25
C GLU A 478 -0.13 -66.34 -29.96
N SER A 479 -0.08 -65.63 -28.82
CA SER A 479 -0.63 -66.08 -27.54
C SER A 479 -1.94 -65.35 -27.18
N ALA A 480 -2.98 -66.10 -26.82
CA ALA A 480 -4.29 -65.55 -26.44
C ALA A 480 -4.22 -64.61 -25.22
N ALA A 481 -3.41 -64.95 -24.21
CA ALA A 481 -3.24 -64.12 -23.01
C ALA A 481 -2.52 -62.79 -23.34
N SER A 482 -1.46 -62.86 -24.15
CA SER A 482 -0.70 -61.68 -24.59
C SER A 482 -1.52 -60.79 -25.54
N SER A 483 -2.32 -61.39 -26.42
CA SER A 483 -3.24 -60.69 -27.31
C SER A 483 -4.32 -59.93 -26.52
N GLN A 484 -4.91 -60.54 -25.49
CA GLN A 484 -5.93 -59.88 -24.66
C GLN A 484 -5.36 -58.69 -23.86
N GLU A 485 -4.14 -58.82 -23.32
CA GLU A 485 -3.46 -57.72 -22.63
C GLU A 485 -3.11 -56.57 -23.58
N LEU A 486 -2.62 -56.90 -24.78
CA LEU A 486 -2.29 -55.91 -25.80
C LEU A 486 -3.54 -55.16 -26.31
N SER A 487 -4.65 -55.87 -26.55
CA SER A 487 -5.92 -55.24 -26.93
C SER A 487 -6.42 -54.28 -25.85
N ARG A 488 -6.29 -54.63 -24.55
CA ARG A 488 -6.63 -53.70 -23.45
C ARG A 488 -5.76 -52.44 -23.49
N THR A 489 -4.46 -52.59 -23.75
CA THR A 489 -3.52 -51.47 -23.83
C THR A 489 -3.84 -50.57 -25.03
N LEU A 490 -4.03 -51.15 -26.22
CA LEU A 490 -4.38 -50.39 -27.43
C LEU A 490 -5.72 -49.65 -27.28
N ARG A 491 -6.75 -50.26 -26.65
CA ARG A 491 -8.02 -49.57 -26.36
C ARG A 491 -7.81 -48.36 -25.44
N LYS A 492 -6.97 -48.48 -24.40
CA LYS A 492 -6.62 -47.36 -23.52
C LYS A 492 -5.92 -46.24 -24.29
N LEU A 493 -4.94 -46.59 -25.13
CA LEU A 493 -4.21 -45.61 -25.96
C LEU A 493 -5.14 -44.94 -26.97
N GLN A 494 -6.04 -45.67 -27.61
CA GLN A 494 -7.02 -45.13 -28.55
C GLN A 494 -7.98 -44.15 -27.87
N ALA A 495 -8.46 -44.47 -26.66
CA ALA A 495 -9.30 -43.56 -25.88
C ALA A 495 -8.56 -42.27 -25.50
N ARG A 496 -7.29 -42.37 -25.09
CA ARG A 496 -6.42 -41.21 -24.83
C ARG A 496 -6.20 -40.35 -26.08
N ALA A 497 -5.88 -40.98 -27.20
CA ALA A 497 -5.71 -40.34 -28.50
C ALA A 497 -6.99 -39.61 -28.97
N ALA A 498 -8.16 -40.24 -28.80
CA ALA A 498 -9.45 -39.63 -29.12
C ALA A 498 -9.75 -38.41 -28.23
N ALA A 499 -9.55 -38.53 -26.91
CA ALA A 499 -9.70 -37.40 -25.98
C ALA A 499 -8.73 -36.25 -26.32
N ASN A 500 -7.50 -36.57 -26.77
CA ASN A 500 -6.52 -35.58 -27.18
C ASN A 500 -6.90 -34.89 -28.49
N ARG A 501 -7.50 -35.61 -29.46
CA ARG A 501 -8.07 -35.03 -30.67
C ARG A 501 -9.18 -34.03 -30.34
N ASP A 502 -10.09 -34.39 -29.45
CA ASP A 502 -11.15 -33.49 -29.00
C ASP A 502 -10.60 -32.23 -28.32
N ARG A 503 -9.49 -32.37 -27.58
CA ARG A 503 -8.77 -31.25 -26.98
C ARG A 503 -8.19 -30.31 -28.04
N LEU A 504 -7.51 -30.85 -29.06
CA LEU A 504 -6.99 -30.06 -30.19
C LEU A 504 -8.12 -29.32 -30.92
N GLY A 505 -9.28 -29.97 -31.09
CA GLY A 505 -10.47 -29.36 -31.70
C GLY A 505 -11.08 -28.19 -30.91
N ARG A 506 -10.71 -28.01 -29.63
CA ARG A 506 -11.15 -26.88 -28.79
C ARG A 506 -10.18 -25.71 -28.78
N ILE A 507 -9.02 -25.83 -29.42
CA ILE A 507 -8.05 -24.73 -29.51
C ILE A 507 -8.65 -23.62 -30.38
N VAL A 508 -8.75 -22.42 -29.81
CA VAL A 508 -9.30 -21.24 -30.49
C VAL A 508 -8.15 -20.32 -30.88
N THR A 509 -8.08 -19.98 -32.16
CA THR A 509 -7.18 -18.94 -32.66
C THR A 509 -7.82 -18.18 -33.84
N PRO A 510 -7.80 -16.85 -33.84
CA PRO A 510 -8.33 -16.05 -34.94
C PRO A 510 -7.37 -15.98 -36.15
N ASP A 511 -6.13 -16.47 -36.01
CA ASP A 511 -5.12 -16.42 -37.07
C ASP A 511 -5.26 -17.62 -38.03
N PRO A 512 -5.55 -17.41 -39.32
CA PRO A 512 -5.75 -18.50 -40.29
C PRO A 512 -4.52 -19.41 -40.43
N SER A 513 -3.31 -18.86 -40.28
CA SER A 513 -2.09 -19.66 -40.38
C SER A 513 -1.93 -20.58 -39.17
N LEU A 514 -2.28 -20.10 -37.97
CA LEU A 514 -2.29 -20.92 -36.75
C LEU A 514 -3.42 -21.96 -36.77
N GLN A 515 -4.59 -21.63 -37.33
CA GLN A 515 -5.67 -22.60 -37.56
C GLN A 515 -5.21 -23.73 -38.49
N SER A 516 -4.50 -23.38 -39.56
CA SER A 516 -3.89 -24.33 -40.50
C SER A 516 -2.88 -25.26 -39.83
N ILE A 517 -2.05 -24.74 -38.90
CA ILE A 517 -1.14 -25.56 -38.08
C ILE A 517 -1.92 -26.51 -37.15
N CYS A 518 -2.97 -26.02 -36.50
CA CYS A 518 -3.85 -26.84 -35.64
C CYS A 518 -4.50 -27.99 -36.42
N GLN A 519 -4.97 -27.73 -37.64
CA GLN A 519 -5.54 -28.76 -38.51
C GLN A 519 -4.53 -29.85 -38.86
N ALA A 520 -3.25 -29.51 -39.08
CA ALA A 520 -2.19 -30.49 -39.30
C ALA A 520 -1.97 -31.39 -38.07
N LEU A 521 -2.00 -30.83 -36.85
CA LEU A 521 -1.95 -31.61 -35.60
C LEU A 521 -3.17 -32.54 -35.44
N ILE A 522 -4.37 -32.06 -35.77
CA ILE A 522 -5.58 -32.89 -35.73
C ILE A 522 -5.49 -34.03 -36.74
N ALA A 523 -4.94 -33.78 -37.93
CA ALA A 523 -4.72 -34.81 -38.95
C ALA A 523 -3.72 -35.86 -38.47
N ASP A 524 -2.63 -35.45 -37.83
CA ASP A 524 -1.63 -36.36 -37.25
C ASP A 524 -2.23 -37.23 -36.14
N GLN A 525 -2.97 -36.60 -35.22
CA GLN A 525 -3.70 -37.30 -34.17
C GLN A 525 -4.75 -38.28 -34.73
N THR A 526 -5.39 -37.93 -35.85
CA THR A 526 -6.38 -38.80 -36.53
C THR A 526 -5.70 -40.02 -37.16
N ALA A 527 -4.52 -39.85 -37.76
CA ALA A 527 -3.72 -40.96 -38.28
C ALA A 527 -3.26 -41.91 -37.16
N GLN A 528 -2.88 -41.38 -35.99
CA GLN A 528 -2.55 -42.19 -34.82
C GLN A 528 -3.74 -43.03 -34.33
N ILE A 529 -4.94 -42.45 -34.27
CA ILE A 529 -6.17 -43.17 -33.91
C ILE A 529 -6.47 -44.29 -34.92
N ALA A 530 -6.33 -44.02 -36.22
CA ALA A 530 -6.53 -45.02 -37.27
C ALA A 530 -5.52 -46.17 -37.16
N THR A 531 -4.27 -45.87 -36.83
CA THR A 531 -3.20 -46.86 -36.62
C THR A 531 -3.52 -47.78 -35.44
N LEU A 532 -3.98 -47.20 -34.32
CA LEU A 532 -4.43 -47.94 -33.14
C LEU A 532 -5.66 -48.81 -33.44
N ALA A 533 -6.61 -48.29 -34.24
CA ALA A 533 -7.79 -49.03 -34.66
C ALA A 533 -7.45 -50.25 -35.52
N ALA A 534 -6.58 -50.10 -36.51
CA ALA A 534 -6.12 -51.20 -37.36
C ALA A 534 -5.40 -52.28 -36.54
N GLY A 535 -4.56 -51.89 -35.57
CA GLY A 535 -3.91 -52.84 -34.67
C GLY A 535 -4.90 -53.61 -33.77
N LEU A 536 -5.95 -52.93 -33.28
CA LEU A 536 -7.02 -53.58 -32.51
C LEU A 536 -7.80 -54.58 -33.35
N GLU A 537 -8.22 -54.18 -34.54
CA GLU A 537 -8.98 -55.01 -35.46
C GLU A 537 -8.14 -56.21 -35.94
N TYR A 538 -6.83 -56.02 -36.13
CA TYR A 538 -5.91 -57.11 -36.42
C TYR A 538 -5.88 -58.15 -35.29
N LEU A 539 -5.80 -57.74 -34.03
CA LEU A 539 -5.79 -58.68 -32.91
C LEU A 539 -7.08 -59.50 -32.80
N GLU A 540 -8.21 -58.91 -33.21
CA GLU A 540 -9.54 -59.54 -33.18
C GLU A 540 -9.78 -60.46 -34.40
N THR A 541 -9.43 -60.02 -35.61
CA THR A 541 -9.78 -60.71 -36.86
C THR A 541 -8.64 -61.53 -37.46
N ARG A 542 -7.39 -61.25 -37.09
CA ARG A 542 -6.15 -61.84 -37.65
C ARG A 542 -5.96 -61.62 -39.15
N THR A 543 -6.61 -60.59 -39.70
CA THR A 543 -6.52 -60.22 -41.12
C THR A 543 -5.16 -59.57 -41.44
N PRO A 544 -4.25 -60.21 -42.22
CA PRO A 544 -2.91 -59.69 -42.47
C PRO A 544 -2.87 -58.32 -43.18
N GLU A 545 -3.90 -58.01 -43.97
CA GLU A 545 -4.07 -56.72 -44.65
C GLU A 545 -4.17 -55.55 -43.66
N LEU A 546 -4.57 -55.78 -42.40
CA LEU A 546 -4.64 -54.75 -41.36
C LEU A 546 -3.25 -54.37 -40.81
N LEU A 547 -2.21 -55.12 -41.10
CA LEU A 547 -0.83 -54.74 -40.76
C LEU A 547 -0.17 -53.94 -41.88
N THR A 548 -0.32 -54.38 -43.14
CA THR A 548 0.48 -53.89 -44.28
C THR A 548 -0.33 -53.22 -45.38
N GLY A 549 -1.65 -53.39 -45.39
CA GLY A 549 -2.55 -52.86 -46.42
C GLY A 549 -2.82 -51.35 -46.30
N PRO A 550 -3.60 -50.79 -47.24
CA PRO A 550 -3.80 -49.35 -47.37
C PRO A 550 -4.54 -48.68 -46.20
N SER A 551 -5.24 -49.47 -45.39
CA SER A 551 -5.90 -49.02 -44.15
C SER A 551 -5.29 -49.65 -42.89
N GLY A 552 -4.14 -50.30 -43.03
CA GLY A 552 -3.47 -51.03 -41.96
C GLY A 552 -2.51 -50.17 -41.12
N VAL A 553 -1.89 -50.81 -40.11
CA VAL A 553 -0.95 -50.18 -39.16
C VAL A 553 0.18 -49.45 -39.89
N LYS A 554 0.81 -50.05 -40.89
CA LYS A 554 1.91 -49.45 -41.65
C LYS A 554 1.47 -48.20 -42.44
N ALA A 555 0.28 -48.23 -43.04
CA ALA A 555 -0.28 -47.07 -43.75
C ALA A 555 -0.62 -45.92 -42.78
N GLY A 556 -1.16 -46.26 -41.60
CA GLY A 556 -1.39 -45.31 -40.52
C GLY A 556 -0.12 -44.64 -40.02
N GLN A 557 0.95 -45.40 -39.77
CA GLN A 557 2.28 -44.86 -39.40
C GLN A 557 2.87 -43.94 -40.48
N ALA A 558 2.70 -44.30 -41.77
CA ALA A 558 3.12 -43.45 -42.88
C ALA A 558 2.31 -42.15 -42.97
N ALA A 559 1.01 -42.21 -42.66
CA ALA A 559 0.13 -41.04 -42.58
C ALA A 559 0.53 -40.11 -41.43
N MET A 560 0.82 -40.66 -40.24
CA MET A 560 1.36 -39.89 -39.10
C MET A 560 2.66 -39.17 -39.49
N THR A 561 3.63 -39.89 -40.09
CA THR A 561 4.91 -39.31 -40.54
C THR A 561 4.71 -38.18 -41.55
N ARG A 562 3.70 -38.29 -42.42
CA ARG A 562 3.35 -37.24 -43.40
C ARG A 562 2.72 -36.03 -42.72
N ALA A 563 1.76 -36.25 -41.83
CA ALA A 563 1.07 -35.18 -41.10
C ALA A 563 2.02 -34.43 -40.15
N GLY A 564 2.90 -35.15 -39.44
CA GLY A 564 3.93 -34.53 -38.60
C GLY A 564 4.90 -33.63 -39.38
N ARG A 565 5.28 -34.03 -40.61
CA ARG A 565 6.07 -33.16 -41.51
C ARG A 565 5.29 -31.95 -41.98
N ASP A 566 4.01 -32.11 -42.31
CA ASP A 566 3.15 -30.99 -42.69
C ASP A 566 3.01 -29.97 -41.55
N PHE A 567 2.81 -30.45 -40.31
CA PHE A 567 2.83 -29.61 -39.11
C PHE A 567 4.14 -28.83 -38.97
N GLN A 568 5.30 -29.50 -39.03
CA GLN A 568 6.61 -28.85 -38.93
C GLN A 568 6.85 -27.81 -40.04
N ASN A 569 6.44 -28.12 -41.27
CA ASN A 569 6.58 -27.21 -42.40
C ASN A 569 5.70 -25.97 -42.24
N ARG A 570 4.43 -26.13 -41.83
CA ARG A 570 3.52 -25.00 -41.58
C ARG A 570 3.99 -24.14 -40.41
N GLN A 571 4.48 -24.77 -39.34
CA GLN A 571 5.07 -24.06 -38.20
C GLN A 571 6.29 -23.24 -38.65
N ARG A 572 7.22 -23.85 -39.40
CA ARG A 572 8.39 -23.14 -39.94
C ARG A 572 7.99 -21.99 -40.85
N ALA A 573 7.06 -22.22 -41.77
CA ALA A 573 6.56 -21.19 -42.69
C ALA A 573 5.95 -20.01 -41.93
N PHE A 574 5.20 -20.26 -40.86
CA PHE A 574 4.66 -19.20 -40.00
C PHE A 574 5.78 -18.37 -39.37
N LEU A 575 6.77 -19.04 -38.77
CA LEU A 575 7.89 -18.37 -38.11
C LEU A 575 8.74 -17.55 -39.10
N GLU A 576 9.00 -18.07 -40.29
CA GLU A 576 9.75 -17.39 -41.34
C GLU A 576 8.99 -16.18 -41.89
N THR A 577 7.70 -16.34 -42.20
CA THR A 577 6.85 -15.27 -42.73
C THR A 577 6.76 -14.07 -41.79
N HIS A 578 6.81 -14.31 -40.48
CA HIS A 578 6.74 -13.27 -39.45
C HIS A 578 8.10 -12.86 -38.87
N GLY A 579 9.21 -13.36 -39.44
CA GLY A 579 10.57 -13.00 -39.01
C GLY A 579 10.90 -13.42 -37.56
N LEU A 580 10.26 -14.47 -37.05
CA LEU A 580 10.42 -14.95 -35.66
C LEU A 580 11.61 -15.91 -35.50
N VAL A 581 12.18 -16.38 -36.60
CA VAL A 581 13.42 -17.17 -36.59
C VAL A 581 14.60 -16.19 -36.55
N THR A 582 15.42 -16.24 -35.49
CA THR A 582 16.75 -15.63 -35.54
C THR A 582 17.49 -16.25 -36.72
N ARG A 583 17.89 -15.44 -37.71
CA ARG A 583 18.88 -15.88 -38.70
C ARG A 583 19.99 -16.56 -37.92
N SER A 584 20.26 -17.83 -38.23
CA SER A 584 21.46 -18.50 -37.74
C SER A 584 22.63 -17.53 -37.93
N PRO A 585 23.47 -17.26 -36.90
CA PRO A 585 24.63 -16.43 -37.12
C PRO A 585 25.41 -17.05 -38.27
N ASP A 586 25.61 -16.26 -39.31
CA ASP A 586 26.47 -16.59 -40.44
C ASP A 586 27.81 -17.04 -39.86
N PRO A 587 28.31 -18.27 -40.13
CA PRO A 587 29.58 -18.72 -39.58
C PRO A 587 30.81 -17.95 -40.11
N GLY A 588 30.59 -16.86 -40.87
CA GLY A 588 31.62 -16.05 -41.50
C GLY A 588 31.55 -14.53 -41.25
N ARG A 589 31.06 -14.04 -40.09
CA ARG A 589 31.29 -12.64 -39.67
C ARG A 589 31.59 -12.46 -38.19
#